data_AF-A0A3D0WR78-F1
#
_entry.id   AF-A0A3D0WR78-F1
#
_cell.length_a   1.000
_cell.length_b   1.000
_cell.length_c   1.000
_cell.angle_alpha   90.00
_cell.angle_beta   90.00
_cell.angle_gamma   90.00
#
_symmetry.space_group_name_H-M   'P 1'
#
loop_
_entity.id
_entity.type
_entity.pdbx_description
1 polymer ?
#
loop_
_entity_poly.entity_id
_entity_poly.type
_entity_poly.pdbx_seq_one_letter_code
_entity_poly.pdbx_strand_id
1 'polypeptide(L)'
;MKSIAIIYGSSTENTKRAAEKIAERLSEYSPSLIDIYDGDEEAFHSNDVLILGISTWGVKDLQDDWSDFFHKLEKMDLTGKTDALFGLG
;
A
#
# COMPACT_ATOMS: atom_id res chain seq x y z
N MET A 1 3.37 15.31 13.66
CA MET A 1 4.10 14.60 12.59
C MET A 1 3.06 14.05 11.63
N LYS A 2 3.36 13.98 10.33
CA LYS A 2 2.44 13.36 9.36
C LYS A 2 2.35 11.86 9.61
N SER A 3 1.15 11.30 9.57
CA SER A 3 0.92 9.84 9.68
C SER A 3 1.21 9.15 8.36
N ILE A 4 1.82 7.96 8.40
CA ILE A 4 2.25 7.19 7.23
C ILE A 4 1.61 5.81 7.29
N ALA A 5 0.92 5.43 6.21
CA ALA A 5 0.51 4.05 5.96
C ALA A 5 1.28 3.46 4.79
N ILE A 6 1.88 2.29 5.02
CA ILE A 6 2.48 1.45 3.99
C ILE A 6 1.50 0.31 3.73
N ILE A 7 0.87 0.34 2.56
CA ILE A 7 -0.20 -0.60 2.17
C ILE A 7 0.33 -1.42 1.01
N TYR A 8 0.35 -2.74 1.14
CA TYR A 8 0.95 -3.63 0.12
C TYR A 8 0.06 -4.83 -0.18
N GLY A 9 0.25 -5.43 -1.35
CA GLY A 9 -0.36 -6.72 -1.70
C GLY A 9 0.72 -7.67 -2.22
N SER A 10 0.66 -8.94 -1.78
CA SER A 10 1.80 -9.84 -1.93
C SER A 10 1.39 -11.31 -1.96
N SER A 11 1.54 -11.98 -3.11
CA SER A 11 1.29 -13.43 -3.20
C SER A 11 2.49 -14.31 -2.83
N THR A 12 3.73 -13.77 -2.91
CA THR A 12 4.97 -14.55 -2.66
C THR A 12 5.91 -13.86 -1.67
N GLU A 13 5.37 -13.06 -0.75
CA GLU A 13 6.08 -12.30 0.29
C GLU A 13 7.11 -11.25 -0.19
N ASN A 14 7.36 -11.09 -1.50
CA ASN A 14 8.41 -10.17 -1.96
C ASN A 14 8.00 -8.70 -1.77
N THR A 15 6.76 -8.34 -2.09
CA THR A 15 6.25 -6.97 -1.90
C THR A 15 6.19 -6.64 -0.41
N LYS A 16 5.75 -7.59 0.40
CA LYS A 16 5.76 -7.48 1.86
C LYS A 16 7.15 -7.22 2.41
N ARG A 17 8.16 -8.01 2.02
CA ARG A 17 9.55 -7.79 2.46
C ARG A 17 10.10 -6.43 2.04
N ALA A 18 9.69 -5.92 0.87
CA ALA A 18 10.05 -4.57 0.45
C ALA A 18 9.34 -3.51 1.33
N ALA A 19 8.05 -3.70 1.63
CA ALA A 19 7.27 -2.85 2.52
C ALA A 19 7.85 -2.81 3.95
N GLU A 20 8.24 -3.96 4.51
CA GLU A 20 8.91 -4.09 5.81
C GLU A 20 10.24 -3.30 5.85
N LYS A 21 11.04 -3.38 4.78
CA LYS A 21 12.29 -2.60 4.67
C LYS A 21 12.02 -1.09 4.60
N ILE A 22 10.98 -0.68 3.90
CA ILE A 22 10.57 0.74 3.86
C ILE A 22 10.13 1.18 5.27
N ALA A 23 9.33 0.36 5.96
CA ALA A 23 8.88 0.62 7.33
C ALA A 23 10.05 0.76 8.31
N GLU A 24 11.04 -0.14 8.23
CA GLU A 24 12.25 -0.09 9.05
C GLU A 24 13.02 1.23 8.87
N ARG A 25 13.18 1.68 7.62
CA ARG A 25 13.86 2.96 7.30
C ARG A 25 13.07 4.19 7.71
N LEU A 26 11.76 4.05 7.90
CA LEU A 26 10.86 5.10 8.35
C LEU A 26 10.44 4.93 9.82
N SER A 27 11.13 4.08 10.59
CA SER A 27 10.74 3.72 11.97
C SER A 27 10.55 4.91 12.91
N GLU A 28 11.30 6.01 12.72
CA GLU A 28 11.12 7.26 13.48
C GLU A 28 9.72 7.89 13.33
N TYR A 29 9.03 7.58 12.23
CA TYR A 29 7.65 8.03 11.96
C TYR A 29 6.59 7.02 12.40
N SER A 30 7.01 5.84 12.88
CA SER A 30 6.11 4.75 13.29
C SER A 30 5.03 4.41 12.25
N PRO A 31 5.41 4.08 11.00
CA PRO A 31 4.43 3.82 9.93
C PRO A 31 3.58 2.60 10.25
N SER A 32 2.30 2.63 9.87
CA SER A 32 1.49 1.41 9.83
C SER A 32 1.87 0.58 8.61
N LEU A 33 1.88 -0.74 8.78
CA LEU A 33 2.19 -1.70 7.73
C LEU A 33 0.97 -2.61 7.56
N ILE A 34 0.33 -2.55 6.40
CA ILE A 34 -1.01 -3.11 6.17
C ILE A 34 -0.99 -3.93 4.90
N ASP A 35 -1.45 -5.17 5.00
CA ASP A 35 -1.72 -5.99 3.83
C ASP A 35 -3.10 -5.60 3.27
N ILE A 36 -3.17 -5.30 1.97
CA ILE A 36 -4.42 -4.92 1.31
C ILE A 36 -5.44 -6.07 1.32
N TYR A 37 -4.98 -7.32 1.47
CA TYR A 37 -5.85 -8.48 1.69
C TYR A 37 -6.77 -8.30 2.89
N ASP A 38 -6.29 -7.65 3.96
CA ASP A 38 -7.10 -7.37 5.16
C ASP A 38 -8.16 -6.27 4.92
N GLY A 39 -8.08 -5.56 3.78
CA GLY A 39 -9.15 -4.74 3.22
C GLY A 39 -9.49 -3.46 3.98
N ASP A 40 -8.56 -2.92 4.76
CA ASP A 40 -8.80 -1.75 5.61
C ASP A 40 -8.81 -0.42 4.82
N GLU A 41 -10.01 0.07 4.51
CA GLU A 41 -10.23 1.38 3.89
C GLU A 41 -9.87 2.54 4.82
N GLU A 42 -9.93 2.34 6.15
CA GLU A 42 -9.67 3.40 7.14
C GLU A 42 -8.24 3.91 7.03
N ALA A 43 -7.29 3.04 6.68
CA ALA A 43 -5.89 3.40 6.46
C ALA A 43 -5.71 4.48 5.39
N PHE A 44 -6.49 4.42 4.31
CA PHE A 44 -6.41 5.40 3.21
C PHE A 44 -6.90 6.77 3.67
N HIS A 45 -7.89 6.83 4.56
CA HIS A 45 -8.48 8.08 5.02
C HIS A 45 -7.74 8.70 6.21
N SER A 46 -7.31 7.89 7.18
CA SER A 46 -6.69 8.32 8.44
C SER A 46 -5.23 8.75 8.34
N ASN A 47 -4.56 8.46 7.21
CA ASN A 47 -3.15 8.78 7.00
C ASN A 47 -2.90 9.96 6.05
N ASP A 48 -1.91 10.79 6.39
CA ASP A 48 -1.48 11.93 5.56
C ASP A 48 -0.64 11.49 4.35
N VAL A 49 0.12 10.42 4.53
CA VAL A 49 1.03 9.85 3.53
C VAL A 49 0.67 8.39 3.29
N LEU A 50 0.52 8.02 2.01
CA LEU A 50 0.26 6.66 1.58
C LEU A 50 1.45 6.15 0.77
N ILE A 51 1.98 4.98 1.12
CA ILE A 51 3.02 4.28 0.35
C ILE A 51 2.42 2.96 -0.12
N LEU A 52 2.10 2.87 -1.41
CA LEU A 52 1.35 1.76 -1.97
C LEU A 52 2.28 0.81 -2.73
N GLY A 53 2.27 -0.47 -2.31
CA GLY A 53 3.12 -1.54 -2.82
C GLY A 53 2.35 -2.55 -3.65
N ILE A 54 2.61 -2.57 -4.96
CA ILE A 54 1.87 -3.42 -5.91
C ILE A 54 2.85 -4.15 -6.83
N SER A 55 2.71 -5.47 -6.96
CA SER A 55 3.47 -6.26 -7.94
C SER A 55 2.68 -6.42 -9.24
N THR A 56 3.39 -6.51 -10.36
CA THR A 56 2.78 -6.80 -11.67
C THR A 56 2.79 -8.32 -11.93
N TRP A 57 1.65 -8.86 -12.35
CA TRP A 57 1.47 -10.28 -12.63
C TRP A 57 1.02 -10.52 -14.08
N GLY A 58 1.11 -11.78 -14.53
CA GLY A 58 0.56 -12.22 -15.81
C GLY A 58 0.97 -11.33 -16.99
N VAL A 59 -0.02 -10.71 -17.64
CA VAL A 59 0.20 -9.79 -18.76
C VAL A 59 -0.21 -8.37 -18.36
N LYS A 60 0.52 -7.81 -17.38
CA LYS A 60 0.32 -6.46 -16.81
C LYS A 60 -0.85 -6.36 -15.83
N ASP A 61 -1.21 -7.48 -15.22
CA ASP A 61 -2.25 -7.55 -14.23
C ASP A 61 -1.75 -7.02 -12.87
N LEU A 62 -2.66 -6.49 -12.06
CA LEU A 62 -2.37 -6.22 -10.66
C LEU A 62 -2.26 -7.56 -9.91
N GLN A 63 -1.61 -7.54 -8.77
CA GLN A 63 -1.73 -8.65 -7.82
C GLN A 63 -3.20 -8.81 -7.38
N ASP A 64 -3.65 -10.05 -7.18
CA ASP A 64 -5.06 -10.42 -7.01
C ASP A 64 -5.81 -9.57 -5.95
N ASP A 65 -5.22 -9.38 -4.76
CA ASP A 65 -5.87 -8.63 -3.68
C ASP A 65 -6.01 -7.13 -4.02
N TRP A 66 -5.01 -6.57 -4.70
CA TRP A 66 -5.11 -5.22 -5.26
C TRP A 66 -6.16 -5.11 -6.35
N SER A 67 -6.28 -6.14 -7.20
CA SER A 67 -7.30 -6.18 -8.24
C SER A 67 -8.70 -6.17 -7.63
N ASP A 68 -8.93 -6.96 -6.58
CA ASP A 68 -10.21 -7.01 -5.87
C ASP A 68 -10.54 -5.69 -5.15
N PHE A 69 -9.53 -5.03 -4.59
CA PHE A 69 -9.69 -3.76 -3.89
C PHE A 69 -9.83 -2.55 -4.83
N PHE A 70 -9.36 -2.64 -6.07
CA PHE A 70 -9.20 -1.50 -6.98
C PHE A 70 -10.49 -0.69 -7.16
N HIS A 71 -11.65 -1.35 -7.28
CA HIS A 71 -12.95 -0.70 -7.43
C HIS A 71 -13.36 0.19 -6.25
N LYS A 72 -12.82 -0.07 -5.06
CA LYS A 72 -13.01 0.76 -3.87
C LYS A 72 -12.09 1.97 -3.95
N LEU A 73 -10.81 1.73 -4.25
CA LEU A 73 -9.80 2.78 -4.41
C LEU A 73 -10.22 3.84 -5.43
N GLU A 74 -10.77 3.44 -6.58
CA GLU A 74 -11.26 4.36 -7.62
C GLU A 74 -12.35 5.33 -7.13
N LYS A 75 -13.06 4.99 -6.05
CA LYS A 75 -14.14 5.81 -5.49
C LYS A 75 -13.69 6.68 -4.32
N MET A 76 -12.45 6.52 -3.86
CA MET A 76 -11.92 7.26 -2.72
C MET A 76 -11.48 8.66 -3.13
N ASP A 77 -11.81 9.65 -2.31
CA ASP A 77 -11.20 10.98 -2.40
C ASP A 77 -9.89 10.98 -1.60
N LEU A 78 -8.78 11.08 -2.32
CA LEU A 78 -7.43 11.15 -1.75
C LEU A 78 -6.83 12.57 -1.88
N THR A 79 -7.64 13.57 -2.22
CA THR A 79 -7.17 14.95 -2.41
C THR A 79 -6.43 15.46 -1.18
N GLY A 80 -5.23 15.99 -1.41
CA GLY A 80 -4.38 16.56 -0.36
C GLY A 80 -3.48 15.56 0.37
N LYS A 81 -3.60 14.26 0.08
CA LYS A 81 -2.66 13.24 0.55
C LYS A 81 -1.36 13.30 -0.23
N THR A 82 -0.30 12.75 0.36
CA THR A 82 0.99 12.55 -0.32
C THR A 82 1.15 11.08 -0.62
N ASP A 83 1.14 10.72 -1.90
CA ASP A 83 1.17 9.32 -2.33
C ASP A 83 2.53 8.95 -2.93
N ALA A 84 3.04 7.77 -2.57
CA ALA A 84 4.21 7.15 -3.16
C ALA A 84 3.85 5.73 -3.63
N LEU A 85 4.45 5.30 -4.74
CA LEU A 85 4.22 3.98 -5.33
C LEU A 85 5.54 3.23 -5.40
N PHE A 86 5.52 1.94 -5.06
CA PHE A 86 6.59 1.01 -5.38
C PHE A 86 6.03 -0.29 -5.91
N GLY A 87 6.84 -1.02 -6.68
CA GLY A 87 6.40 -2.27 -7.24
C GLY A 87 7.53 -3.22 -7.57
N LEU A 88 7.12 -4.46 -7.81
CA LEU A 88 7.97 -5.59 -8.17
C LEU A 88 7.43 -6.23 -9.45
N GLY A 89 8.27 -7.02 -10.10
CA GLY A 89 7.94 -7.79 -11.31
C GLY A 89 8.94 -8.92 -11.53
#